data_AF-A0A9E0XGW5-F1
#
_entry.id   AF-A0A9E0XGW5-F1
#
_cell.length_a   1.000
_cell.length_b   1.000
_cell.length_c   1.000
_cell.angle_alpha   90.00
_cell.angle_beta   90.00
_cell.angle_gamma   90.00
#
_symmetry.space_group_name_H-M   'P 1'
#
loop_
_entity.id
_entity.type
_entity.pdbx_description
1 polymer ?
#
loop_
_entity_poly.entity_id
_entity_poly.type
_entity_poly.pdbx_seq_one_letter_code
_entity_poly.pdbx_strand_id
1 'polypeptide(L)'
;MSIYSKNRYMSYDLDYVTFEDKQKIKKSLARLGFFEKQKHFAHPECPFLIEFVTPPVAVGKEFVHQFRHLSTPLGSLKLLREEDCVKDRLASYYHWNDKQALIQAVEVCLACKIDFEELKSWSEEEGFSKKFTEFLEAYKISSKK
;
A
#
# COMPACT_ATOMS: atom_id res chain seq x y z
N MET A 1 11.20 0.26 2.80
CA MET A 1 10.54 -0.87 3.46
C MET A 1 9.86 -1.76 2.42
N SER A 2 9.97 -3.08 2.58
CA SER A 2 9.24 -4.09 1.81
C SER A 2 8.52 -5.00 2.80
N ILE A 3 7.21 -5.20 2.62
CA ILE A 3 6.42 -6.15 3.42
C ILE A 3 5.98 -7.32 2.53
N TYR A 4 5.41 -7.03 1.36
CA TYR A 4 4.81 -8.06 0.50
C TYR A 4 5.63 -8.41 -0.75
N SER A 5 6.63 -7.61 -1.12
CA SER A 5 7.44 -7.84 -2.33
C SER A 5 8.70 -8.69 -2.10
N LYS A 6 8.91 -9.25 -0.89
CA LYS A 6 10.13 -10.01 -0.52
C LYS A 6 11.43 -9.23 -0.82
N ASN A 7 11.47 -7.96 -0.43
CA ASN A 7 12.58 -7.01 -0.70
C ASN A 7 12.82 -6.66 -2.17
N ARG A 8 11.96 -7.08 -3.11
CA ARG A 8 12.09 -6.67 -4.54
C ARG A 8 11.78 -5.19 -4.76
N TYR A 9 10.95 -4.60 -3.91
CA TYR A 9 10.64 -3.18 -3.94
C TYR A 9 10.67 -2.56 -2.55
N MET A 10 11.31 -1.39 -2.42
CA MET A 10 11.42 -0.64 -1.18
C MET A 10 10.75 0.72 -1.33
N SER A 11 9.74 0.99 -0.51
CA SER A 11 9.23 2.35 -0.30
C SER A 11 10.15 3.13 0.65
N TYR A 12 10.33 4.43 0.43
CA TYR A 12 11.00 5.32 1.38
C TYR A 12 10.01 6.09 2.27
N ASP A 13 8.72 5.91 2.02
CA ASP A 13 7.63 6.54 2.76
C ASP A 13 6.80 5.49 3.51
N LEU A 14 6.34 5.85 4.71
CA LEU A 14 5.47 5.09 5.59
C LEU A 14 4.15 5.83 5.76
N ASP A 15 3.12 5.33 5.08
CA ASP A 15 1.77 5.88 5.16
C ASP A 15 0.97 5.22 6.28
N TYR A 16 0.48 6.02 7.22
CA TYR A 16 -0.39 5.57 8.31
C TYR A 16 -1.76 6.24 8.22
N VAL A 17 -2.80 5.50 8.56
CA VAL A 17 -4.15 6.04 8.74
C VAL A 17 -4.46 6.09 10.23
N THR A 18 -4.99 7.22 10.70
CA THR A 18 -5.38 7.38 12.12
C THR A 18 -6.60 8.27 12.30
N PHE A 19 -7.42 7.95 13.29
CA PHE A 19 -8.56 8.78 13.71
C PHE A 19 -8.16 9.83 14.76
N GLU A 20 -6.90 9.83 15.20
CA GLU A 20 -6.40 10.81 16.16
C GLU A 20 -6.16 12.18 15.51
N ASP A 21 -6.30 13.22 16.33
CA ASP A 21 -6.04 14.60 15.90
C ASP A 21 -4.56 14.83 15.55
N LYS A 22 -4.32 15.67 14.52
CA LYS A 22 -2.98 15.97 14.01
C LYS A 22 -2.04 16.54 15.09
N GLN A 23 -2.53 17.31 16.05
CA GLN A 23 -1.69 17.85 17.13
C GLN A 23 -1.21 16.75 18.08
N LYS A 24 -2.06 15.75 18.37
CA LYS A 24 -1.65 14.60 19.18
C LYS A 24 -0.58 13.77 18.47
N ILE A 25 -0.73 13.55 17.16
CA ILE A 25 0.27 12.87 16.33
C ILE A 25 1.60 13.63 16.39
N LYS A 26 1.58 14.93 16.11
CA LYS A 26 2.77 15.79 16.14
C LYS A 26 3.47 15.76 17.48
N LYS A 27 2.71 15.88 18.59
CA LYS A 27 3.26 15.81 19.95
C LYS A 27 3.90 14.45 20.25
N SER A 28 3.30 13.37 19.77
CA SER A 28 3.81 12.01 19.98
C SER A 28 5.09 11.76 19.18
N LEU A 29 5.11 12.15 17.91
CA LEU A 29 6.28 12.03 17.04
C LEU A 29 7.44 12.93 17.49
N ALA A 30 7.16 14.14 17.96
CA ALA A 30 8.18 15.03 18.49
C ALA A 30 8.91 14.44 19.71
N ARG A 31 8.22 13.67 20.57
CA ARG A 31 8.85 12.95 21.68
C ARG A 31 9.81 11.84 21.23
N LEU A 32 9.61 11.34 20.01
CA LEU A 32 10.48 10.37 19.36
C LEU A 32 11.56 11.04 18.49
N GLY A 33 11.71 12.37 18.55
CA GLY A 33 12.69 13.14 17.78
C GLY A 33 12.28 13.48 16.35
N PHE A 34 11.08 13.09 15.91
CA PHE A 34 10.59 13.41 14.57
C PHE A 34 10.14 14.87 14.48
N PHE A 35 10.34 15.50 13.33
CA PHE A 35 9.92 16.87 13.04
C PHE A 35 9.09 16.93 11.75
N GLU A 36 8.21 17.92 11.67
CA GLU A 36 7.34 18.13 10.51
C GLU A 36 8.16 18.67 9.33
N LYS A 37 8.03 18.03 8.16
CA LYS A 37 8.64 18.39 6.89
C LYS A 37 7.55 18.37 5.81
N GLN A 38 6.92 19.53 5.59
CA GLN A 38 5.73 19.68 4.75
C GLN A 38 4.59 18.77 5.23
N LYS A 39 4.10 17.84 4.38
CA LYS A 39 3.04 16.88 4.74
C LYS A 39 3.56 15.64 5.48
N HIS A 40 4.88 15.49 5.60
CA HIS A 40 5.52 14.33 6.21
C HIS A 40 6.15 14.67 7.56
N PHE A 41 6.56 13.63 8.29
CA PHE A 41 7.45 13.70 9.45
C PHE A 41 8.76 13.00 9.13
N ALA A 42 9.88 13.62 9.52
CA ALA A 42 11.23 13.10 9.28
C ALA A 42 12.01 13.00 10.59
N HIS A 43 13.03 12.15 10.63
CA HIS A 43 13.98 12.03 11.72
C HIS A 43 15.40 11.86 11.15
N PRO A 44 16.45 12.49 11.70
CA PRO A 44 17.80 12.43 11.11
C PRO A 44 18.38 11.01 11.05
N GLU A 45 18.03 10.17 12.03
CA GLU A 45 18.46 8.77 12.12
C GLU A 45 17.45 7.77 11.53
N CYS A 46 16.32 8.24 10.99
CA CYS A 46 15.34 7.37 10.32
C CYS A 46 15.34 7.67 8.82
N PRO A 47 15.67 6.69 7.96
CA PRO A 47 15.68 6.91 6.51
C PRO A 47 14.28 7.02 5.90
N PHE A 48 13.22 6.75 6.68
CA PHE A 48 11.84 6.75 6.21
C PHE A 48 11.12 8.06 6.58
N LEU A 49 10.37 8.60 5.64
CA LEU A 49 9.40 9.65 5.91
C LEU A 49 8.09 9.03 6.37
N ILE A 50 7.40 9.69 7.31
CA ILE A 50 6.11 9.25 7.81
C ILE A 50 5.02 10.20 7.32
N GLU A 51 4.00 9.68 6.66
CA GLU A 51 2.80 10.42 6.28
C GLU A 51 1.60 9.89 7.07
N PHE A 52 0.70 10.80 7.47
CA PHE A 52 -0.59 10.43 8.05
C PHE A 52 -1.71 10.85 7.11
N VAL A 53 -2.41 9.87 6.57
CA VAL A 53 -3.56 10.06 5.69
C VAL A 53 -4.87 10.02 6.50
N THR A 54 -5.83 10.82 6.05
CA THR A 54 -7.13 10.96 6.70
C THR A 54 -7.94 9.66 6.59
N PRO A 55 -8.61 9.22 7.67
CA PRO A 55 -9.49 8.05 7.63
C PRO A 55 -10.79 8.33 6.85
N PRO A 56 -11.53 7.29 6.44
CA PRO A 56 -11.25 5.85 6.64
C PRO A 56 -10.19 5.30 5.67
N VAL A 57 -9.65 4.12 5.96
CA VAL A 57 -8.77 3.40 5.04
C VAL A 57 -9.58 2.98 3.81
N ALA A 58 -9.15 3.41 2.62
CA ALA A 58 -9.79 3.07 1.36
C ALA A 58 -8.74 2.76 0.29
N VAL A 59 -9.10 1.90 -0.66
CA VAL A 59 -8.32 1.63 -1.87
C VAL A 59 -9.24 1.80 -3.08
N GLY A 60 -8.94 2.81 -3.90
CA GLY A 60 -9.91 3.31 -4.86
C GLY A 60 -11.15 3.85 -4.14
N LYS A 61 -12.33 3.35 -4.50
CA LYS A 61 -13.63 3.66 -3.89
C LYS A 61 -14.06 2.66 -2.82
N GLU A 62 -13.31 1.58 -2.63
CA GLU A 62 -13.61 0.52 -1.65
C GLU A 62 -13.01 0.87 -0.28
N PHE A 63 -13.82 0.77 0.79
CA PHE A 63 -13.31 0.87 2.15
C PHE A 63 -12.69 -0.46 2.60
N VAL A 64 -11.52 -0.39 3.22
CA VAL A 64 -10.82 -1.58 3.71
C VAL A 64 -11.41 -2.00 5.06
N HIS A 65 -12.02 -3.17 5.09
CA HIS A 65 -12.65 -3.73 6.30
C HIS A 65 -11.82 -4.82 6.98
N GLN A 66 -10.97 -5.51 6.22
CA GLN A 66 -10.12 -6.59 6.72
C GLN A 66 -8.66 -6.18 6.72
N PHE A 67 -7.92 -6.58 7.74
CA PHE A 67 -6.54 -6.17 7.91
C PHE A 67 -5.70 -7.34 8.40
N ARG A 68 -4.44 -7.34 8.00
CA ARG A 68 -3.43 -8.23 8.57
C ARG A 68 -2.86 -7.62 9.83
N HIS A 69 -2.51 -8.46 10.79
CA HIS A 69 -1.79 -8.06 11.99
C HIS A 69 -0.39 -8.67 11.99
N LEU A 70 0.61 -7.82 12.16
CA LEU A 70 2.00 -8.24 12.40
C LEU A 70 2.35 -7.99 13.86
N SER A 71 2.66 -9.07 14.59
CA SER A 71 3.10 -8.96 15.98
C SER A 71 4.59 -8.63 16.04
N THR A 72 4.95 -7.63 16.84
CA THR A 72 6.33 -7.24 17.11
C THR A 72 6.55 -7.16 18.63
N PRO A 73 7.81 -7.17 19.12
CA PRO A 73 8.09 -6.95 20.53
C PRO A 73 7.58 -5.60 21.07
N LEU A 74 7.36 -4.61 20.19
CA LEU A 74 6.90 -3.27 20.54
C LEU A 74 5.38 -3.10 20.43
N GLY A 75 4.67 -4.11 19.94
CA GLY A 75 3.22 -4.07 19.72
C GLY A 75 2.79 -4.69 18.40
N SER A 76 1.50 -4.57 18.07
CA SER A 76 0.92 -5.06 16.83
C SER A 76 0.79 -3.94 15.80
N LEU A 77 1.22 -4.23 14.56
CA LEU A 77 0.98 -3.38 13.39
C LEU A 77 -0.22 -3.92 12.62
N LYS A 78 -1.17 -3.04 12.34
CA LYS A 78 -2.33 -3.31 11.48
C LYS A 78 -1.97 -2.88 10.05
N LEU A 79 -1.99 -3.82 9.12
CA LEU A 79 -1.52 -3.67 7.74
C LEU A 79 -2.66 -3.96 6.77
N LEU A 80 -2.62 -3.32 5.60
CA LEU A 80 -3.39 -3.73 4.43
C LEU A 80 -3.10 -5.20 4.09
N ARG A 81 -4.09 -5.94 3.58
CA ARG A 81 -3.85 -7.28 3.04
C ARG A 81 -3.08 -7.18 1.73
N GLU A 82 -2.59 -8.32 1.24
CA GLU A 82 -1.91 -8.36 -0.05
C GLU A 82 -2.80 -7.95 -1.20
N GLU A 83 -4.07 -8.35 -1.18
CA GLU A 83 -5.07 -7.94 -2.16
C GLU A 83 -5.21 -6.43 -2.18
N ASP A 84 -5.38 -5.80 -1.02
CA ASP A 84 -5.54 -4.35 -0.89
C ASP A 84 -4.26 -3.61 -1.35
N CYS A 85 -3.08 -4.18 -1.08
CA CYS A 85 -1.81 -3.67 -1.57
C CYS A 85 -1.71 -3.75 -3.10
N VAL A 86 -2.18 -4.84 -3.71
CA VAL A 86 -2.24 -4.99 -5.18
C VAL A 86 -3.25 -4.00 -5.77
N LYS A 87 -4.45 -3.89 -5.18
CA LYS A 87 -5.48 -2.92 -5.59
C LYS A 87 -4.94 -1.48 -5.58
N ASP A 88 -4.16 -1.10 -4.56
CA ASP A 88 -3.57 0.25 -4.45
C ASP A 88 -2.58 0.54 -5.60
N ARG A 89 -1.74 -0.44 -5.95
CA ARG A 89 -0.83 -0.34 -7.09
C ARG A 89 -1.57 -0.35 -8.42
N LEU A 90 -2.61 -1.16 -8.55
CA LEU A 90 -3.46 -1.17 -9.73
C LEU A 90 -4.22 0.15 -9.89
N ALA A 91 -4.70 0.78 -8.81
CA ALA A 91 -5.35 2.09 -8.86
C ALA A 91 -4.40 3.14 -9.47
N SER A 92 -3.14 3.14 -9.05
CA SER A 92 -2.12 4.03 -9.61
C SER A 92 -1.92 3.82 -11.12
N TYR A 93 -1.85 2.57 -11.56
CA TYR A 93 -1.79 2.22 -12.98
C TYR A 93 -3.09 2.56 -13.73
N TYR A 94 -4.25 2.38 -13.11
CA TYR A 94 -5.55 2.63 -13.72
C TYR A 94 -5.79 4.12 -13.98
N HIS A 95 -5.44 4.98 -13.03
CA HIS A 95 -5.66 6.42 -13.17
C HIS A 95 -4.53 7.14 -13.91
N TRP A 96 -3.28 6.72 -13.74
CA TRP A 96 -2.12 7.46 -14.27
C TRP A 96 -1.30 6.69 -15.30
N ASN A 97 -1.72 5.48 -15.67
CA ASN A 97 -0.97 4.60 -16.57
C ASN A 97 0.46 4.33 -16.06
N ASP A 98 0.63 4.30 -14.75
CA ASP A 98 1.89 4.03 -14.07
C ASP A 98 2.33 2.57 -14.30
N LYS A 99 3.25 2.38 -15.25
CA LYS A 99 3.81 1.07 -15.58
C LYS A 99 4.63 0.47 -14.45
N GLN A 100 5.23 1.31 -13.60
CA GLN A 100 6.00 0.83 -12.46
C GLN A 100 5.06 0.22 -11.41
N ALA A 101 3.92 0.87 -11.15
CA ALA A 101 2.89 0.31 -10.27
C ALA A 101 2.34 -1.01 -10.81
N LEU A 102 2.15 -1.14 -12.13
CA LEU A 102 1.77 -2.41 -12.76
C LEU A 102 2.79 -3.53 -12.49
N ILE A 103 4.08 -3.25 -12.67
CA ILE A 103 5.15 -4.23 -12.38
C ILE A 103 5.12 -4.65 -10.91
N GLN A 104 4.99 -3.69 -9.98
CA GLN A 104 4.92 -3.99 -8.55
C GLN A 104 3.70 -4.85 -8.19
N ALA A 105 2.54 -4.55 -8.77
CA ALA A 105 1.32 -5.36 -8.57
C ALA A 105 1.56 -6.82 -8.99
N VAL A 106 2.20 -7.04 -10.15
CA VAL A 106 2.56 -8.38 -10.63
C VAL A 106 3.56 -9.06 -9.68
N GLU A 107 4.58 -8.36 -9.20
CA GLU A 107 5.57 -8.93 -8.28
C GLU A 107 4.98 -9.39 -6.95
N VAL A 108 4.03 -8.62 -6.40
CA VAL A 108 3.30 -9.00 -5.19
C VAL A 108 2.46 -10.25 -5.46
N CYS A 109 1.78 -10.32 -6.60
CA CYS A 109 1.01 -11.51 -6.99
C CYS A 109 1.86 -12.76 -7.21
N LEU A 110 3.11 -12.60 -7.66
CA LEU A 110 4.05 -13.71 -7.78
C LEU A 110 4.65 -14.13 -6.43
N ALA A 111 4.66 -13.23 -5.44
CA ALA A 111 5.26 -13.47 -4.14
C ALA A 111 4.28 -14.08 -3.13
N CYS A 112 3.00 -13.75 -3.25
CA CYS A 112 1.93 -14.04 -2.30
C CYS A 112 0.77 -14.79 -2.96
N LYS A 113 -0.04 -15.49 -2.16
CA LYS A 113 -1.29 -16.08 -2.62
C LYS A 113 -2.35 -14.98 -2.65
N ILE A 114 -2.88 -14.67 -3.83
CA ILE A 114 -3.85 -13.60 -4.08
C ILE A 114 -5.14 -14.19 -4.62
N ASP A 115 -6.28 -13.67 -4.16
CA ASP A 115 -7.58 -13.92 -4.79
C ASP A 115 -7.79 -13.00 -6.01
N PHE A 116 -7.64 -13.57 -7.21
CA PHE A 116 -7.81 -12.83 -8.46
C PHE A 116 -9.28 -12.50 -8.79
N GLU A 117 -10.26 -13.25 -8.24
CA GLU A 117 -11.67 -12.93 -8.44
C GLU A 117 -12.06 -11.70 -7.61
N GLU A 118 -11.48 -11.54 -6.41
CA GLU A 118 -11.63 -10.31 -5.63
C GLU A 118 -11.06 -9.10 -6.39
N LEU A 119 -9.84 -9.22 -6.94
CA LEU A 119 -9.22 -8.15 -7.72
C LEU A 119 -10.05 -7.81 -8.97
N LYS A 120 -10.57 -8.83 -9.66
CA LYS A 120 -11.40 -8.64 -10.85
C LYS A 120 -12.67 -7.86 -10.53
N SER A 121 -13.39 -8.28 -9.49
CA SER A 121 -14.65 -7.65 -9.07
C SER A 121 -14.41 -6.17 -8.72
N TRP A 122 -13.37 -5.90 -7.93
CA TRP A 122 -12.96 -4.53 -7.59
C TRP A 122 -12.59 -3.71 -8.83
N SER A 123 -11.80 -4.26 -9.76
CA SER A 123 -11.42 -3.56 -10.99
C SER A 123 -12.60 -3.24 -11.92
N GLU A 124 -13.62 -4.11 -11.94
CA GLU A 124 -14.87 -3.89 -12.67
C GLU A 124 -15.69 -2.77 -12.05
N GLU A 125 -15.81 -2.73 -10.72
CA GLU A 125 -16.49 -1.66 -9.97
C GLU A 125 -15.78 -0.30 -10.14
N GLU A 126 -14.46 -0.30 -10.25
CA GLU A 126 -13.70 0.91 -10.58
C GLU A 126 -13.86 1.37 -12.05
N GLY A 127 -14.37 0.50 -12.92
CA GLY A 127 -14.58 0.77 -14.35
C GLY A 127 -13.36 0.50 -15.23
N PHE A 128 -12.39 -0.30 -14.76
CA PHE A 128 -11.11 -0.54 -15.43
C PHE A 128 -10.91 -2.00 -15.90
N SER A 129 -11.99 -2.70 -16.28
CA SER A 129 -11.93 -4.10 -16.73
C SER A 129 -10.90 -4.36 -17.85
N LYS A 130 -10.71 -3.41 -18.78
CA LYS A 130 -9.70 -3.54 -19.84
C LYS A 130 -8.27 -3.56 -19.30
N LYS A 131 -7.95 -2.63 -18.39
CA LYS A 131 -6.63 -2.57 -17.75
C LYS A 131 -6.39 -3.74 -16.81
N PHE A 132 -7.45 -4.31 -16.24
CA PHE A 132 -7.34 -5.57 -15.50
C PHE A 132 -6.91 -6.73 -16.40
N THR A 133 -7.43 -6.83 -17.62
CA THR A 133 -6.98 -7.82 -18.60
C THR A 133 -5.50 -7.65 -18.94
N GLU A 134 -5.04 -6.42 -19.19
CA GLU A 134 -3.61 -6.12 -19.43
C GLU A 134 -2.73 -6.58 -18.25
N PHE A 135 -3.20 -6.34 -17.01
CA PHE A 135 -2.53 -6.83 -15.81
C PHE A 135 -2.46 -8.37 -15.75
N LEU A 136 -3.55 -9.07 -16.04
CA LEU A 136 -3.56 -10.53 -16.07
C LEU A 136 -2.62 -11.11 -17.13
N GLU A 137 -2.51 -10.46 -18.29
CA GLU A 137 -1.54 -10.84 -19.33
C GLU A 137 -0.11 -10.67 -18.85
N ALA A 138 0.22 -9.52 -18.24
CA ALA A 138 1.53 -9.25 -17.67
C ALA A 138 1.90 -10.28 -16.58
N TYR A 139 0.94 -10.63 -15.71
CA TYR A 139 1.12 -11.66 -14.70
C TYR A 139 1.40 -13.03 -15.31
N LYS A 140 0.61 -13.47 -16.30
CA LYS A 140 0.79 -14.77 -16.99
C LYS A 140 2.13 -14.88 -17.71
N ILE A 141 2.62 -13.80 -18.29
CA ILE A 141 3.95 -13.77 -18.95
C ILE A 141 5.05 -13.95 -17.89
N SER A 142 4.90 -13.29 -16.76
CA SER A 142 5.90 -13.27 -15.69
C SER A 142 5.91 -14.56 -14.87
N SER A 143 4.76 -15.23 -14.73
CA SER A 143 4.63 -16.51 -14.01
C SER A 143 5.19 -17.72 -14.76
N LYS A 144 5.50 -17.57 -16.06
CA LYS A 144 6.08 -18.63 -16.91
C LYS A 144 7.61 -18.59 -16.99
N LYS A 145 8.24 -17.55 -16.42
CA LYS A 145 9.69 -17.43 -16.31
C LYS A 145 10.17 -18.07 -15.02
#